data_AF-A0A7R7ZMU4-F1
#
_entry.id   AF-A0A7R7ZMU4-F1
#
_cell.length_a   1.000
_cell.length_b   1.000
_cell.length_c   1.000
_cell.angle_alpha   90.00
_cell.angle_beta   90.00
_cell.angle_gamma   90.00
#
_symmetry.space_group_name_H-M   'P 1'
#
loop_
_entity.id
_entity.type
_entity.pdbx_description
1 polymer ?
#
loop_
_entity_poly.entity_id
_entity_poly.type
_entity_poly.pdbx_seq_one_letter_code
_entity_poly.pdbx_strand_id
1 'polypeptide(L)'
;MLRNRDPLAPSNITDEQLQAIHQHPEILELRREKWELKEEMRSLAGTIQNARNHFPDLYQRHDEISRKLTKLRKALQDNTQQTARKDYFHTAPILEIDRQIQQLLGKSGAENCDADSTKDGNEDWQPPILDYIFPERAHLVESFYSLEGECFDKDRLLAKCIQVTEDLVALLHLCEPNH
;
A
#
# COMPACT_ATOMS: atom_id res chain seq x y z
N MET A 1 -22.07 4.24 10.33
CA MET A 1 -20.70 4.77 10.20
C MET A 1 -19.88 3.79 9.37
N LEU A 2 -19.48 4.14 8.14
CA LEU A 2 -18.67 3.28 7.27
C LEU A 2 -17.19 3.40 7.70
N ARG A 3 -16.75 2.55 8.63
CA ARG A 3 -15.41 2.56 9.24
C ARG A 3 -14.27 2.07 8.33
N ASN A 4 -14.48 1.88 7.03
CA ASN A 4 -13.52 1.20 6.13
C ASN A 4 -13.02 2.08 4.95
N ARG A 5 -12.96 3.40 5.11
CA ARG A 5 -12.41 4.27 4.07
C ARG A 5 -11.17 4.98 4.60
N ASP A 6 -10.01 4.42 4.27
CA ASP A 6 -8.78 5.19 4.24
C ASP A 6 -8.99 6.37 3.27
N PRO A 7 -8.90 7.62 3.74
CA PRO A 7 -9.09 8.80 2.90
C PRO A 7 -7.99 8.98 1.85
N LEU A 8 -6.83 8.33 2.02
CA LEU A 8 -5.70 8.40 1.09
C LEU A 8 -5.79 7.35 -0.02
N ALA A 9 -6.68 6.35 0.10
CA ALA A 9 -6.87 5.35 -0.93
C ALA A 9 -7.41 5.99 -2.23
N PRO A 10 -6.85 5.65 -3.41
CA PRO A 10 -7.27 6.23 -4.69
C PRO A 10 -8.78 6.11 -4.87
N SER A 11 -9.45 7.26 -4.97
CA SER A 11 -10.89 7.34 -5.18
C SER A 11 -11.23 7.65 -6.64
N ASN A 12 -10.36 8.37 -7.34
CA ASN A 12 -10.54 8.79 -8.72
C ASN A 12 -9.42 8.21 -9.59
N ILE A 13 -9.69 8.17 -10.88
CA ILE A 13 -8.77 7.66 -11.91
C ILE A 13 -7.98 8.84 -12.44
N THR A 14 -6.69 8.64 -12.67
CA THR A 14 -5.79 9.69 -13.18
C THR A 14 -6.01 9.92 -14.68
N ASP A 15 -5.58 11.08 -15.17
CA ASP A 15 -5.71 11.43 -16.60
C ASP A 15 -4.94 10.44 -17.49
N GLU A 16 -3.80 9.94 -17.03
CA GLU A 16 -3.01 8.91 -17.72
C GLU A 16 -3.80 7.60 -17.86
N GLN A 17 -4.48 7.18 -16.80
CA GLN A 17 -5.32 5.99 -16.80
C GLN A 17 -6.55 6.18 -17.72
N LEU A 18 -7.15 7.37 -17.74
CA LEU A 18 -8.23 7.70 -18.68
C LEU A 18 -7.74 7.64 -20.13
N GLN A 19 -6.54 8.14 -20.39
CA GLN A 19 -5.92 8.07 -21.71
C GLN A 19 -5.66 6.63 -22.13
N ALA A 20 -5.16 5.78 -21.23
CA ALA A 20 -4.99 4.35 -21.49
C ALA A 20 -6.33 3.66 -21.85
N ILE A 21 -7.41 3.96 -21.11
CA ILE A 21 -8.76 3.47 -21.44
C ILE A 21 -9.21 3.96 -22.82
N HIS A 22 -8.94 5.23 -23.17
CA HIS A 22 -9.29 5.76 -24.48
C HIS A 22 -8.56 5.10 -25.65
N GLN A 23 -7.35 4.59 -25.41
CA GLN A 23 -6.52 3.88 -26.39
C GLN A 23 -6.73 2.37 -26.38
N HIS A 24 -7.64 1.86 -25.55
CA HIS A 24 -7.92 0.42 -25.48
C HIS A 24 -8.37 -0.09 -26.87
N PRO A 25 -7.81 -1.21 -27.37
CA PRO A 25 -8.02 -1.67 -28.74
C PRO A 25 -9.50 -1.87 -29.06
N GLU A 26 -10.24 -2.57 -28.20
CA GLU A 26 -11.68 -2.79 -28.38
C GLU A 26 -12.50 -1.47 -28.36
N ILE A 27 -12.07 -0.43 -27.63
CA ILE A 27 -12.72 0.88 -27.66
C ILE A 27 -12.51 1.56 -29.02
N LEU A 28 -11.32 1.42 -29.60
CA LEU A 28 -11.01 1.98 -30.91
C LEU A 28 -11.80 1.26 -32.02
N GLU A 29 -11.92 -0.06 -31.95
CA GLU A 29 -12.73 -0.86 -32.88
C GLU A 29 -14.20 -0.49 -32.80
N LEU A 30 -14.80 -0.48 -31.59
CA LEU A 30 -16.20 -0.09 -31.41
C LEU A 30 -16.46 1.37 -31.83
N ARG A 31 -15.47 2.26 -31.69
CA ARG A 31 -15.57 3.63 -32.23
C ARG A 31 -15.62 3.63 -33.75
N ARG A 32 -14.74 2.85 -34.40
CA ARG A 32 -14.69 2.72 -35.86
C ARG A 32 -16.01 2.17 -36.39
N GLU A 33 -16.47 1.03 -35.88
CA GLU A 33 -17.74 0.41 -36.29
C GLU A 33 -18.93 1.37 -36.11
N LYS A 34 -18.96 2.10 -34.99
CA LYS A 34 -19.98 3.13 -34.75
C LYS A 34 -19.94 4.24 -35.79
N TRP A 35 -18.76 4.67 -36.22
CA TRP A 35 -18.61 5.68 -37.27
C TRP A 35 -19.05 5.15 -38.63
N GLU A 36 -18.70 3.92 -38.97
CA GLU A 36 -19.12 3.26 -40.22
C GLU A 36 -20.65 3.16 -40.29
N LEU A 37 -21.30 2.68 -39.22
CA LEU A 37 -22.76 2.63 -39.15
C LEU A 37 -23.41 4.02 -39.24
N LYS A 38 -22.79 5.04 -38.65
CA LYS A 38 -23.29 6.42 -38.78
C LYS A 38 -23.24 6.91 -40.22
N GLU A 39 -22.18 6.59 -40.93
CA GLU A 39 -22.03 6.99 -42.32
C GLU A 39 -23.01 6.24 -43.21
N GLU A 40 -23.17 4.93 -43.01
CA GLU A 40 -24.16 4.11 -43.70
C GLU A 40 -25.59 4.65 -43.48
N MET A 41 -25.96 4.99 -42.24
CA MET A 41 -27.26 5.60 -41.93
C MET A 41 -27.47 6.95 -42.63
N ARG A 42 -26.42 7.78 -42.74
CA ARG A 42 -26.49 9.04 -43.49
C ARG A 42 -26.61 8.82 -44.98
N SER A 43 -25.88 7.86 -45.55
CA SER A 43 -25.96 7.53 -46.97
C SER A 43 -27.35 7.02 -47.36
N LEU A 44 -27.98 6.22 -46.50
CA LEU A 44 -29.29 5.60 -46.79
C LEU A 44 -30.49 6.51 -46.47
N ALA A 45 -30.45 7.27 -45.38
CA ALA A 45 -31.61 8.03 -44.89
C ALA A 45 -31.38 9.54 -44.78
N GLY A 46 -30.18 10.02 -45.15
CA GLY A 46 -29.73 11.41 -45.02
C GLY A 46 -29.37 11.79 -43.57
N THR A 47 -30.26 11.50 -42.63
CA THR A 47 -30.07 11.76 -41.20
C THR A 47 -30.21 10.49 -40.37
N ILE A 48 -29.50 10.43 -39.25
CA ILE A 48 -29.59 9.31 -38.30
C ILE A 48 -31.03 9.14 -37.77
N GLN A 49 -31.75 10.25 -37.60
CA GLN A 49 -33.13 10.21 -37.12
C GLN A 49 -34.08 9.57 -38.14
N ASN A 50 -33.89 9.84 -39.43
CA ASN A 50 -34.66 9.18 -40.48
C ASN A 50 -34.30 7.70 -40.60
N ALA A 51 -33.02 7.34 -40.38
CA ALA A 51 -32.59 5.94 -40.38
C ALA A 51 -33.31 5.11 -39.31
N ARG A 52 -33.67 5.72 -38.17
CA ARG A 52 -34.48 5.05 -37.14
C ARG A 52 -35.84 4.56 -37.65
N ASN A 53 -36.47 5.30 -38.56
CA ASN A 53 -37.80 4.98 -39.09
C ASN A 53 -37.73 4.09 -40.32
N HIS A 54 -36.76 4.32 -41.21
CA HIS A 54 -36.66 3.62 -42.50
C HIS A 54 -35.76 2.39 -42.45
N PHE A 55 -34.79 2.35 -41.53
CA PHE A 55 -33.80 1.28 -41.38
C PHE A 55 -33.63 0.91 -39.88
N PRO A 56 -34.68 0.37 -39.22
CA PRO A 56 -34.68 0.13 -37.77
C PRO A 56 -33.57 -0.83 -37.33
N ASP A 57 -33.27 -1.86 -38.13
CA ASP A 57 -32.22 -2.84 -37.82
C ASP A 57 -30.82 -2.19 -37.78
N LEU A 58 -30.55 -1.28 -38.72
CA LEU A 58 -29.28 -0.56 -38.78
C LEU A 58 -29.12 0.39 -37.59
N TYR A 59 -30.20 1.09 -37.23
CA TYR A 59 -30.24 1.93 -36.03
C TYR A 59 -30.05 1.10 -34.75
N GLN A 60 -30.68 -0.07 -34.66
CA GLN A 60 -30.53 -0.98 -33.53
C GLN A 60 -29.08 -1.41 -33.34
N ARG A 61 -28.37 -1.78 -34.42
CA ARG A 61 -26.94 -2.11 -34.36
C ARG A 61 -26.10 -0.94 -33.84
N HIS A 62 -26.36 0.28 -34.32
CA HIS A 62 -25.67 1.48 -33.82
C HIS A 62 -25.89 1.69 -32.30
N ASP A 63 -27.10 1.47 -31.82
CA ASP A 63 -27.44 1.59 -30.39
C ASP A 63 -26.83 0.46 -29.56
N GLU A 64 -26.76 -0.76 -30.09
CA GLU A 64 -26.04 -1.87 -29.47
C GLU A 64 -24.56 -1.57 -29.31
N ILE A 65 -23.90 -1.09 -30.36
CA ILE A 65 -22.48 -0.69 -30.29
C ILE A 65 -22.29 0.46 -29.30
N SER A 66 -23.18 1.46 -29.30
CA SER A 66 -23.14 2.55 -28.33
C SER A 66 -23.28 2.07 -26.88
N ARG A 67 -24.14 1.08 -26.63
CA ARG A 67 -24.29 0.42 -25.32
C ARG A 67 -23.06 -0.43 -24.97
N LYS A 68 -22.50 -1.19 -25.90
CA LYS A 68 -21.27 -1.96 -25.69
C LYS A 68 -20.11 -1.03 -25.30
N LEU A 69 -19.96 0.09 -26.01
CA LEU A 69 -18.90 1.06 -25.79
C LEU A 69 -19.00 1.71 -24.39
N THR A 70 -20.20 2.13 -23.98
CA THR A 70 -20.42 2.68 -22.64
C THR A 70 -20.18 1.66 -21.54
N LYS A 71 -20.64 0.41 -21.72
CA LYS A 71 -20.39 -0.69 -20.78
C LYS A 71 -18.90 -1.00 -20.65
N LEU A 72 -18.19 -1.12 -21.77
CA LEU A 72 -16.77 -1.44 -21.80
C LEU A 72 -15.94 -0.34 -21.12
N ARG A 73 -16.21 0.94 -21.44
CA ARG A 73 -15.55 2.07 -20.75
C ARG A 73 -15.74 2.00 -19.25
N LYS A 74 -16.98 1.78 -18.80
CA LYS A 74 -17.28 1.68 -17.37
C LYS A 74 -16.58 0.49 -16.73
N ALA A 75 -16.60 -0.68 -17.36
CA ALA A 75 -15.92 -1.87 -16.84
C ALA A 75 -14.41 -1.67 -16.71
N LEU A 76 -13.77 -1.07 -17.72
CA LEU A 76 -12.35 -0.72 -17.67
C LEU A 76 -12.07 0.31 -16.57
N GLN A 77 -12.94 1.32 -16.44
CA GLN A 77 -12.85 2.34 -15.41
C GLN A 77 -12.90 1.72 -14.00
N ASP A 78 -13.92 0.91 -13.74
CA ASP A 78 -14.14 0.22 -12.46
C ASP A 78 -12.96 -0.73 -12.14
N ASN A 79 -12.45 -1.47 -13.15
CA ASN A 79 -11.32 -2.37 -12.98
C ASN A 79 -10.02 -1.61 -12.66
N THR A 80 -9.70 -0.56 -13.40
CA THR A 80 -8.50 0.26 -13.15
C THR A 80 -8.55 0.87 -11.76
N GLN A 81 -9.70 1.40 -11.35
CA GLN A 81 -9.89 1.93 -9.99
C GLN A 81 -9.70 0.85 -8.93
N GLN A 82 -10.30 -0.33 -9.12
CA GLN A 82 -10.18 -1.43 -8.18
C GLN A 82 -8.74 -1.93 -8.05
N THR A 83 -8.02 -2.00 -9.17
CA THR A 83 -6.61 -2.42 -9.21
C THR A 83 -5.74 -1.39 -8.51
N ALA A 84 -5.85 -0.10 -8.84
CA ALA A 84 -5.11 0.97 -8.15
C ALA A 84 -5.38 0.98 -6.64
N ARG A 85 -6.63 0.71 -6.22
CA ARG A 85 -6.99 0.62 -4.81
C ARG A 85 -6.38 -0.61 -4.13
N LYS A 86 -6.35 -1.76 -4.80
CA LYS A 86 -5.67 -2.96 -4.28
C LYS A 86 -4.17 -2.70 -4.14
N ASP A 87 -3.53 -2.17 -5.17
CA ASP A 87 -2.10 -1.86 -5.19
C ASP A 87 -1.72 -0.90 -4.06
N TYR A 88 -2.55 0.12 -3.80
CA TYR A 88 -2.40 1.00 -2.65
C TYR A 88 -2.36 0.23 -1.33
N PHE A 89 -3.33 -0.64 -1.05
CA PHE A 89 -3.36 -1.39 0.21
C PHE A 89 -2.27 -2.47 0.31
N HIS A 90 -1.76 -2.97 -0.82
CA HIS A 90 -0.60 -3.86 -0.84
C HIS A 90 0.71 -3.12 -0.54
N THR A 91 0.83 -1.86 -0.98
CA THR A 91 2.09 -1.10 -0.93
C THR A 91 2.16 -0.18 0.29
N ALA A 92 1.03 0.35 0.78
CA ALA A 92 0.98 1.29 1.90
C ALA A 92 1.60 0.77 3.20
N PRO A 93 1.40 -0.51 3.62
CA PRO A 93 2.08 -1.04 4.80
C PRO A 93 3.61 -1.06 4.63
N ILE A 94 4.09 -1.34 3.43
CA ILE A 94 5.54 -1.38 3.12
C ILE A 94 6.13 0.02 3.27
N LEU A 95 5.49 1.02 2.67
CA LEU A 95 5.95 2.42 2.76
C LEU A 95 5.93 2.96 4.19
N GLU A 96 4.92 2.60 4.98
CA GLU A 96 4.84 3.01 6.39
C GLU A 96 5.92 2.32 7.24
N ILE A 97 6.20 1.03 6.99
CA ILE A 97 7.31 0.32 7.63
C ILE A 97 8.65 0.95 7.24
N ASP A 98 8.88 1.22 5.96
CA ASP A 98 10.11 1.88 5.48
C ASP A 98 10.29 3.26 6.11
N ARG A 99 9.21 4.03 6.26
CA ARG A 99 9.22 5.32 6.97
C ARG A 99 9.62 5.15 8.43
N GLN A 100 9.06 4.15 9.12
CA GLN A 100 9.40 3.88 10.52
C GLN A 100 10.85 3.43 10.68
N ILE A 101 11.34 2.57 9.78
CA ILE A 101 12.76 2.17 9.73
C ILE A 101 13.64 3.40 9.53
N GLN A 102 13.33 4.27 8.57
CA GLN A 102 14.07 5.51 8.35
C GLN A 102 14.03 6.45 9.54
N GLN A 103 12.90 6.55 10.26
CA GLN A 103 12.82 7.34 11.49
C GLN A 103 13.67 6.75 12.63
N LEU A 104 13.75 5.42 12.72
CA LEU A 104 14.62 4.75 13.70
C LEU A 104 16.10 4.95 13.35
N LEU A 105 16.45 4.85 12.07
CA LEU A 105 17.81 5.07 11.57
C LEU A 105 18.21 6.56 11.59
N GLY A 106 17.26 7.48 11.38
CA GLY A 106 17.46 8.93 11.33
C GLY A 106 17.34 9.64 12.68
N LYS A 107 17.15 8.90 13.78
CA LYS A 107 17.24 9.41 15.16
C LYS A 107 18.64 9.27 15.77
N SER A 108 19.68 9.32 14.95
CA SER A 108 21.02 9.75 15.36
C SER A 108 21.28 11.17 14.82
N GLY A 109 20.79 12.18 15.53
CA GLY A 109 21.31 13.55 15.52
C GLY A 109 21.29 14.32 14.19
N ALA A 110 20.39 15.29 14.08
CA ALA A 110 20.66 16.46 13.26
C ALA A 110 21.76 17.29 13.94
N GLU A 111 23.00 17.20 13.46
CA GLU A 111 23.95 18.30 13.48
C GLU A 111 24.90 18.15 12.30
N ASN A 112 25.08 19.26 11.59
CA ASN A 112 25.85 19.41 10.37
C ASN A 112 27.22 18.72 10.45
N CYS A 113 27.66 18.07 9.37
CA CYS A 113 29.03 18.22 8.90
C CYS A 113 29.17 17.70 7.48
N ASP A 114 29.95 18.47 6.73
CA ASP A 114 30.22 18.38 5.31
C ASP A 114 30.77 17.04 4.84
N ALA A 115 30.59 16.86 3.53
CA ALA A 115 31.35 16.05 2.59
C ALA A 115 32.53 15.23 3.12
N ASP A 116 32.51 13.97 2.67
CA ASP A 116 33.66 13.11 2.38
C ASP A 116 34.13 12.17 3.52
N SER A 117 33.57 10.96 3.54
CA SER A 117 34.42 9.78 3.70
C SER A 117 33.73 8.53 3.19
N THR A 118 34.28 8.00 2.11
CA THR A 118 34.10 6.60 1.70
C THR A 118 34.96 5.74 2.61
N LYS A 119 34.35 5.01 3.56
CA LYS A 119 34.93 3.83 4.22
C LYS A 119 33.77 2.87 4.51
N ASP A 120 33.57 1.86 3.68
CA ASP A 120 34.21 0.54 3.78
C ASP A 120 33.89 -0.18 5.10
N GLY A 121 33.00 -1.16 4.99
CA GLY A 121 33.11 -2.47 5.63
C GLY A 121 33.12 -2.53 7.16
N ASN A 122 32.00 -3.04 7.70
CA ASN A 122 31.97 -3.81 8.95
C ASN A 122 32.23 -3.01 10.24
N GLU A 123 31.35 -2.06 10.54
CA GLU A 123 31.21 -1.57 11.91
C GLU A 123 30.33 -2.54 12.69
N ASP A 124 30.93 -3.24 13.67
CA ASP A 124 30.24 -3.99 14.71
C ASP A 124 29.15 -3.09 15.32
N TRP A 125 27.91 -3.27 14.86
CA TRP A 125 26.78 -2.56 15.42
C TRP A 125 26.61 -3.04 16.87
N GLN A 126 27.10 -2.25 17.82
CA GLN A 126 26.77 -2.42 19.23
C GLN A 126 25.50 -1.62 19.53
N PRO A 127 24.43 -2.25 20.06
CA PRO A 127 23.27 -1.50 20.49
C PRO A 127 23.70 -0.46 21.54
N PRO A 128 23.08 0.72 21.57
CA PRO A 128 23.37 1.73 22.58
C PRO A 128 23.18 1.13 23.98
N ILE A 129 24.16 1.35 24.86
CA ILE A 129 24.08 0.94 26.26
C ILE A 129 22.94 1.73 26.89
N LEU A 130 21.84 1.04 27.19
CA LEU A 130 20.67 1.64 27.81
C LEU A 130 20.87 1.69 29.32
N ASP A 131 20.88 2.88 29.90
CA ASP A 131 20.79 3.08 31.34
C ASP A 131 19.35 2.86 31.79
N TYR A 132 19.12 1.78 32.54
CA TYR A 132 17.80 1.48 33.09
C TYR A 132 17.63 2.15 34.45
N ILE A 133 16.52 2.89 34.60
CA ILE A 133 16.13 3.51 35.89
C ILE A 133 15.90 2.44 36.97
N PHE A 134 15.41 1.27 36.56
CA PHE A 134 15.11 0.14 37.43
C PHE A 134 16.05 -1.03 37.14
N PRO A 135 16.77 -1.57 38.14
CA PRO A 135 17.71 -2.68 37.95
C PRO A 135 17.03 -3.95 37.43
N GLU A 136 15.74 -4.15 37.76
CA GLU A 136 14.93 -5.27 37.29
C GLU A 136 14.81 -5.25 35.75
N ARG A 137 14.78 -4.08 35.11
CA ARG A 137 14.78 -3.99 33.63
C ARG A 137 16.12 -4.39 33.03
N ALA A 138 17.22 -4.00 33.68
CA ALA A 138 18.56 -4.38 33.24
C ALA A 138 18.72 -5.91 33.29
N HIS A 139 18.33 -6.54 34.40
CA HIS A 139 18.39 -7.99 34.58
C HIS A 139 17.52 -8.77 33.59
N LEU A 140 16.34 -8.26 33.24
CA LEU A 140 15.49 -8.89 32.22
C LEU A 140 16.12 -8.82 30.84
N VAL A 141 16.65 -7.66 30.44
CA VAL A 141 17.29 -7.51 29.14
C VAL A 141 18.53 -8.41 29.03
N GLU A 142 19.33 -8.46 30.10
CA GLU A 142 20.46 -9.38 30.19
C GLU A 142 20.01 -10.84 30.12
N SER A 143 18.92 -11.20 30.80
CA SER A 143 18.38 -12.56 30.79
C SER A 143 17.86 -13.01 29.42
N PHE A 144 17.23 -12.12 28.64
CA PHE A 144 16.66 -12.46 27.34
C PHE A 144 17.64 -12.32 26.17
N TYR A 145 18.59 -11.39 26.25
CA TYR A 145 19.38 -10.95 25.10
C TYR A 145 20.90 -11.06 25.28
N SER A 146 21.43 -11.36 26.47
CA SER A 146 22.87 -11.58 26.64
C SER A 146 23.32 -12.96 26.16
N LEU A 147 24.60 -13.07 25.78
CA LEU A 147 25.26 -14.30 25.32
C LEU A 147 25.17 -15.47 26.32
N GLU A 148 24.91 -15.18 27.60
CA GLU A 148 24.64 -16.18 28.65
C GLU A 148 23.23 -16.79 28.57
N GLY A 149 22.42 -16.38 27.58
CA GLY A 149 21.11 -16.94 27.24
C GLY A 149 21.13 -18.43 26.89
N GLU A 150 22.29 -18.96 26.50
CA GLU A 150 22.48 -20.35 26.06
C GLU A 150 23.05 -21.26 27.16
N CYS A 151 22.81 -20.96 28.43
CA CYS A 151 23.23 -21.87 29.51
C CYS A 151 22.34 -23.12 29.56
N PHE A 152 22.88 -24.29 29.21
CA PHE A 152 22.13 -25.57 29.22
C PHE A 152 22.12 -26.30 30.58
N ASP A 153 22.68 -25.68 31.62
CA ASP A 153 22.67 -26.23 32.97
C ASP A 153 21.31 -26.03 33.63
N LYS A 154 20.67 -27.13 34.03
CA LYS A 154 19.28 -27.15 34.51
C LYS A 154 19.10 -26.33 35.79
N ASP A 155 20.07 -26.36 36.70
CA ASP A 155 19.97 -25.65 37.97
C ASP A 155 20.13 -24.14 37.76
N ARG A 156 21.04 -23.74 36.85
CA ARG A 156 21.22 -22.34 36.45
C ARG A 156 20.01 -21.81 35.65
N LEU A 157 19.41 -22.64 34.80
CA LEU A 157 18.17 -22.29 34.09
C LEU A 157 17.01 -22.08 35.06
N LEU A 158 16.84 -22.96 36.05
CA LEU A 158 15.79 -22.81 37.05
C LEU A 158 15.99 -21.54 37.87
N ALA A 159 17.21 -21.28 38.36
CA ALA A 159 17.53 -20.05 39.08
C ALA A 159 17.24 -18.79 38.25
N LYS A 160 17.59 -18.83 36.95
CA LYS A 160 17.29 -17.74 36.01
C LYS A 160 15.79 -17.54 35.79
N CYS A 161 15.03 -18.62 35.60
CA CYS A 161 13.57 -18.53 35.47
C CYS A 161 12.91 -17.94 36.71
N ILE A 162 13.40 -18.29 37.91
CA ILE A 162 12.94 -17.70 39.17
C ILE A 162 13.24 -16.21 39.19
N GLN A 163 14.48 -15.80 38.92
CA GLN A 163 14.89 -14.39 38.90
C GLN A 163 14.09 -13.56 37.90
N VAL A 164 13.93 -14.05 36.67
CA VAL A 164 13.14 -13.37 35.62
C VAL A 164 11.67 -13.21 36.05
N THR A 165 11.11 -14.21 36.72
CA THR A 165 9.73 -14.13 37.21
C THR A 165 9.62 -13.11 38.35
N GLU A 166 10.58 -13.09 39.27
CA GLU A 166 10.64 -12.11 40.35
C GLU A 166 10.77 -10.68 39.82
N ASP A 167 11.67 -10.45 38.86
CA ASP A 167 11.89 -9.14 38.23
C ASP A 167 10.66 -8.67 37.44
N LEU A 168 9.99 -9.57 36.71
CA LEU A 168 8.72 -9.27 36.03
C LEU A 168 7.62 -8.89 37.03
N VAL A 169 7.51 -9.64 38.13
CA VAL A 169 6.53 -9.34 39.19
C VAL A 169 6.86 -8.00 39.84
N ALA A 170 8.12 -7.70 40.14
CA ALA A 170 8.54 -6.43 40.70
C ALA A 170 8.16 -5.26 39.77
N LEU A 171 8.39 -5.38 38.45
CA LEU A 171 8.01 -4.37 37.47
C LEU A 171 6.50 -4.12 37.37
N LEU A 172 5.67 -5.15 37.58
CA LEU A 172 4.21 -4.96 37.63
C LEU A 172 3.77 -4.09 38.82
N HIS A 173 4.60 -3.97 39.86
CA HIS A 173 4.33 -3.16 41.05
C HIS A 173 5.05 -1.79 41.01
N LEU A 174 5.90 -1.55 40.02
CA LEU A 174 6.61 -0.29 39.84
C LEU A 174 5.84 0.62 38.87
N CYS A 175 5.42 1.80 39.34
CA CYS A 175 4.93 2.86 38.46
C CYS A 175 6.12 3.62 37.88
N GLU A 176 6.17 3.80 36.56
CA GLU A 176 7.17 4.68 35.95
C GLU A 176 7.00 6.11 36.50
N PRO A 177 8.08 6.78 36.92
CA PRO A 177 8.02 8.19 37.21
C PRO A 177 7.67 8.95 35.92
N ASN A 178 6.60 9.73 35.95
CA ASN A 178 6.24 10.62 34.85
C ASN A 178 7.37 11.63 34.64
N HIS A 179 8.01 11.58 33.48
CA HIS A 179 8.96 12.59 33.01
C HIS A 179 8.25 13.65 32.17
#